data_AF-A0A3D3RQ57-F1
#
_entry.id   AF-A0A3D3RQ57-F1
#
_cell.length_a   1.000
_cell.length_b   1.000
_cell.length_c   1.000
_cell.angle_alpha   90.00
_cell.angle_beta   90.00
_cell.angle_gamma   90.00
#
_symmetry.space_group_name_H-M   'P 1'
#
loop_
_entity.id
_entity.type
_entity.pdbx_description
1 polymer ?
#
loop_
_entity_poly.entity_id
_entity_poly.type
_entity_poly.pdbx_seq_one_letter_code
_entity_poly.pdbx_strand_id
1 'polypeptide(L)'
;KDKFEEFLLEAEKYIRSIKDKQRIKELFKEKVENIYKEEIEEALQVGDWVEFLGSKGKILEIRDDRANVLFGGVKAWVKTSELKKIEPPPEESPPEKVFEFKKATPSEINLIGFSVEEALTKLELFLQEAHSMGLKSIKVIHGHGVLKKAVQDFLSSSSIVIFHREGYPKEGGSGTSLVYLTKD
;
A
#
# COMPACT_ATOMS: atom_id res chain seq x y z
N LYS A 1 10.96 4.22 19.26
CA LYS A 1 11.86 4.23 20.45
C LYS A 1 12.49 5.62 20.64
N ASP A 2 13.16 6.19 19.64
CA ASP A 2 13.90 7.45 19.81
C ASP A 2 13.06 8.68 20.20
N LYS A 3 11.87 8.87 19.63
CA LYS A 3 11.00 10.02 19.97
C LYS A 3 10.53 10.03 21.44
N PHE A 4 10.45 8.85 22.05
CA PHE A 4 10.00 8.70 23.45
C PHE A 4 11.12 9.10 24.42
N GLU A 5 12.36 8.71 24.13
CA GLU A 5 13.52 9.09 24.95
C GLU A 5 13.83 10.60 24.85
N GLU A 6 13.69 11.17 23.65
CA GLU A 6 13.89 12.61 23.41
C GLU A 6 12.86 13.46 24.18
N PHE A 7 11.61 13.03 24.20
CA PHE A 7 10.54 13.65 24.98
C PHE A 7 10.77 13.56 26.50
N LEU A 8 11.30 12.42 26.99
CA LEU A 8 11.63 12.25 28.41
C LEU A 8 12.74 13.19 28.87
N LEU A 9 13.79 13.34 28.04
CA LEU A 9 14.90 14.27 28.30
C LEU A 9 14.45 15.74 28.32
N GLU A 10 13.50 16.10 27.46
CA GLU A 10 12.97 17.46 27.39
C GLU A 10 12.04 17.77 28.57
N ALA A 11 11.26 16.78 29.01
CA ALA A 11 10.43 16.89 30.21
C ALA A 11 11.25 17.05 31.49
N GLU A 12 12.37 16.34 31.62
CA GLU A 12 13.26 16.44 32.79
C GLU A 12 13.89 17.83 32.95
N LYS A 13 14.17 18.52 31.83
CA LYS A 13 14.75 19.89 31.82
C LYS A 13 13.80 20.96 32.36
N TYR A 14 12.48 20.74 32.31
CA TYR A 14 11.48 21.73 32.74
C TYR A 14 11.14 21.69 34.24
N ILE A 15 11.71 20.76 35.01
CA ILE A 15 11.34 20.53 36.42
C ILE A 15 12.25 21.35 37.35
N ARG A 16 11.80 22.53 37.81
CA ARG A 16 12.53 23.38 38.79
C ARG A 16 12.01 23.33 40.24
N SER A 17 10.86 22.73 40.54
CA SER A 17 10.29 22.73 41.91
C SER A 17 9.59 21.41 42.31
N ILE A 18 9.74 21.03 43.59
CA ILE A 18 9.26 19.75 44.16
C ILE A 18 7.74 19.73 44.39
N LYS A 19 7.08 20.90 44.52
CA LYS A 19 5.62 20.98 44.72
C LYS A 19 4.81 20.69 43.45
N ASP A 20 5.43 20.83 42.28
CA ASP A 20 4.81 20.54 40.98
C ASP A 20 4.96 19.08 40.58
N LYS A 21 5.87 18.33 41.22
CA LYS A 21 6.18 16.93 40.85
C LYS A 21 4.99 15.98 40.96
N GLN A 22 4.13 16.09 41.98
CA GLN A 22 3.00 15.16 42.14
C GLN A 22 1.86 15.44 41.16
N ARG A 23 1.51 16.71 40.96
CA ARG A 23 0.46 17.12 40.01
C ARG A 23 0.86 16.85 38.57
N ILE A 24 2.15 17.03 38.27
CA ILE A 24 2.72 16.66 36.97
C ILE A 24 2.80 15.13 36.83
N LYS A 25 3.09 14.36 37.88
CA LYS A 25 3.10 12.88 37.80
C LYS A 25 1.74 12.30 37.42
N GLU A 26 0.66 12.86 37.93
CA GLU A 26 -0.71 12.45 37.59
C GLU A 26 -1.08 12.86 36.16
N LEU A 27 -0.80 14.10 35.77
CA LEU A 27 -1.00 14.57 34.38
C LEU A 27 -0.14 13.78 33.38
N PHE A 28 1.08 13.38 33.76
CA PHE A 28 1.95 12.55 32.94
C PHE A 28 1.45 11.12 32.86
N LYS A 29 0.91 10.56 33.95
CA LYS A 29 0.39 9.20 33.94
C LYS A 29 -0.83 9.10 33.01
N GLU A 30 -1.72 10.08 33.07
CA GLU A 30 -2.89 10.17 32.20
C GLU A 30 -2.51 10.39 30.73
N LYS A 31 -1.50 11.23 30.47
CA LYS A 31 -1.02 11.51 29.11
C LYS A 31 -0.20 10.35 28.52
N VAL A 32 0.62 9.66 29.32
CA VAL A 32 1.35 8.46 28.91
C VAL A 32 0.38 7.30 28.71
N GLU A 33 -0.61 7.10 29.60
CA GLU A 33 -1.65 6.08 29.38
C GLU A 33 -2.46 6.36 28.12
N ASN A 34 -2.80 7.63 27.81
CA ASN A 34 -3.46 7.97 26.55
C ASN A 34 -2.56 7.76 25.31
N ILE A 35 -1.27 8.11 25.37
CA ILE A 35 -0.32 7.86 24.27
C ILE A 35 -0.18 6.35 24.04
N TYR A 36 -0.06 5.54 25.10
CA TYR A 36 -0.02 4.08 25.00
C TYR A 36 -1.34 3.51 24.49
N LYS A 37 -2.49 4.12 24.83
CA LYS A 37 -3.80 3.69 24.36
C LYS A 37 -4.01 3.99 22.87
N GLU A 38 -3.57 5.16 22.41
CA GLU A 38 -3.52 5.54 20.99
C GLU A 38 -2.57 4.62 20.20
N GLU A 39 -1.36 4.32 20.70
CA GLU A 39 -0.41 3.39 20.06
C GLU A 39 -0.94 1.95 19.96
N ILE A 40 -1.76 1.51 20.92
CA ILE A 40 -2.38 0.17 20.92
C ILE A 40 -3.61 0.13 20.00
N GLU A 41 -4.36 1.22 19.87
CA GLU A 41 -5.51 1.33 18.96
C GLU A 41 -5.10 1.52 17.48
N GLU A 42 -3.92 2.09 17.22
CA GLU A 42 -3.35 2.32 15.89
C GLU A 42 -2.69 1.10 15.24
N ALA A 43 -2.34 0.06 16.00
CA ALA A 43 -1.76 -1.15 15.43
C ALA A 43 -2.79 -1.87 14.53
N LEU A 44 -2.43 -2.06 13.27
CA LEU A 44 -3.27 -2.78 12.30
C LEU A 44 -3.43 -4.25 12.72
N GLN A 45 -4.66 -4.74 12.68
CA GLN A 45 -5.01 -6.12 13.00
C GLN A 45 -5.79 -6.79 11.87
N VAL A 46 -5.77 -8.13 11.85
CA VAL A 46 -6.61 -8.90 10.93
C VAL A 46 -8.08 -8.58 11.19
N GLY A 47 -8.80 -8.24 10.13
CA GLY A 47 -10.20 -7.82 10.19
C GLY A 47 -10.40 -6.30 10.17
N ASP A 48 -9.35 -5.50 10.38
CA ASP A 48 -9.43 -4.05 10.29
C ASP A 48 -9.76 -3.61 8.86
N TRP A 49 -10.52 -2.52 8.77
CA TRP A 49 -10.67 -1.78 7.53
C TRP A 49 -9.53 -0.80 7.38
N VAL A 50 -8.97 -0.77 6.19
CA VAL A 50 -7.85 0.10 5.84
C VAL A 50 -8.11 0.79 4.51
N GLU A 51 -7.57 1.99 4.38
CA GLU A 51 -7.50 2.73 3.14
C GLU A 51 -6.05 2.76 2.65
N PHE A 52 -5.91 2.53 1.34
CA PHE A 52 -4.64 2.62 0.64
C PHE A 52 -4.87 3.30 -0.70
N LEU A 53 -4.24 4.47 -0.91
CA LEU A 53 -4.34 5.26 -2.14
C LEU A 53 -5.80 5.49 -2.61
N GLY A 54 -6.69 5.80 -1.66
CA GLY A 54 -8.12 6.04 -1.92
C GLY A 54 -8.98 4.78 -2.06
N SER A 55 -8.37 3.58 -1.97
CA SER A 55 -9.08 2.30 -2.03
C SER A 55 -9.26 1.72 -0.63
N LYS A 56 -10.50 1.34 -0.29
CA LYS A 56 -10.85 0.76 1.01
C LYS A 56 -10.88 -0.76 0.92
N GLY A 57 -10.34 -1.45 1.92
CA GLY A 57 -10.27 -2.89 1.96
C GLY A 57 -10.17 -3.44 3.38
N LYS A 58 -10.34 -4.76 3.51
CA LYS A 58 -10.31 -5.45 4.80
C LYS A 58 -9.05 -6.30 4.92
N ILE A 59 -8.30 -6.15 6.01
CA ILE A 59 -7.12 -6.98 6.27
C ILE A 59 -7.58 -8.43 6.48
N LEU A 60 -7.01 -9.36 5.71
CA LEU A 60 -7.23 -10.80 5.81
C LEU A 60 -6.13 -11.49 6.61
N GLU A 61 -4.91 -11.00 6.52
CA GLU A 61 -3.72 -11.61 7.13
C GLU A 61 -2.65 -10.54 7.34
N ILE A 62 -1.85 -10.66 8.39
CA ILE A 62 -0.66 -9.83 8.61
C ILE A 62 0.54 -10.76 8.82
N ARG A 63 1.63 -10.49 8.12
CA ARG A 63 2.92 -11.17 8.27
C ARG A 63 4.01 -10.12 8.26
N ASP A 64 4.82 -10.11 9.33
CA ASP A 64 5.93 -9.18 9.50
C ASP A 64 5.48 -7.72 9.31
N ASP A 65 6.00 -7.03 8.31
CA ASP A 65 5.69 -5.63 7.96
C ASP A 65 4.65 -5.50 6.85
N ARG A 66 3.96 -6.59 6.47
CA ARG A 66 2.97 -6.59 5.37
C ARG A 66 1.63 -7.14 5.81
N ALA A 67 0.57 -6.55 5.27
CA ALA A 67 -0.80 -7.02 5.41
C ALA A 67 -1.36 -7.45 4.05
N ASN A 68 -2.00 -8.61 4.01
CA ASN A 68 -2.81 -9.07 2.90
C ASN A 68 -4.21 -8.46 3.05
N VAL A 69 -4.59 -7.59 2.12
CA VAL A 69 -5.83 -6.81 2.19
C VAL A 69 -6.73 -7.17 1.02
N LEU A 70 -8.02 -7.37 1.30
CA LEU A 70 -9.06 -7.57 0.30
C LEU A 70 -9.67 -6.22 -0.09
N PHE A 71 -9.32 -5.72 -1.26
CA PHE A 71 -9.89 -4.53 -1.88
C PHE A 71 -10.93 -4.94 -2.91
N GLY A 72 -12.22 -4.80 -2.60
CA GLY A 72 -13.30 -5.03 -3.58
C GLY A 72 -13.24 -6.36 -4.34
N GLY A 73 -12.71 -7.43 -3.70
CA GLY A 73 -12.54 -8.77 -4.31
C GLY A 73 -11.11 -9.12 -4.75
N VAL A 74 -10.18 -8.17 -4.74
CA VAL A 74 -8.76 -8.38 -5.07
C VAL A 74 -7.93 -8.46 -3.79
N LYS A 75 -7.06 -9.47 -3.67
CA LYS A 75 -6.11 -9.61 -2.56
C LYS A 75 -4.77 -8.99 -2.93
N ALA A 76 -4.22 -8.14 -2.06
CA ALA A 76 -2.92 -7.51 -2.25
C ALA A 76 -2.13 -7.49 -0.94
N TRP A 77 -0.84 -7.78 -1.03
CA TRP A 77 0.08 -7.64 0.11
C TRP A 77 0.71 -6.24 0.10
N VAL A 78 0.32 -5.40 1.06
CA VAL A 78 0.75 -4.00 1.18
C VAL A 78 1.56 -3.83 2.46
N LYS A 79 2.54 -2.93 2.47
CA LYS A 79 3.28 -2.62 3.70
C LYS A 79 2.34 -2.01 4.73
N THR A 80 2.40 -2.45 5.97
CA THR A 80 1.55 -1.94 7.05
C THR A 80 1.73 -0.44 7.26
N SER A 81 2.94 0.10 7.01
CA SER A 81 3.24 1.53 7.09
C SER A 81 2.52 2.40 6.05
N GLU A 82 2.02 1.80 4.97
CA GLU A 82 1.31 2.51 3.90
C GLU A 82 -0.22 2.42 4.04
N LEU A 83 -0.69 1.61 4.99
CA LEU A 83 -2.11 1.40 5.24
C LEU A 83 -2.61 2.36 6.32
N LYS A 84 -3.69 3.07 6.02
CA LYS A 84 -4.37 3.92 6.99
C LYS A 84 -5.58 3.18 7.56
N LYS A 85 -5.61 2.94 8.87
CA LYS A 85 -6.79 2.36 9.54
C LYS A 85 -7.98 3.29 9.37
N ILE A 86 -9.14 2.73 9.02
CA ILE A 86 -10.40 3.45 8.87
C ILE A 86 -11.51 2.68 9.59
N GLU A 87 -12.58 3.39 9.93
CA GLU A 87 -13.80 2.74 10.40
C GLU A 87 -14.43 1.88 9.28
N PRO A 88 -15.10 0.77 9.64
CA PRO A 88 -15.89 0.02 8.68
C PRO A 88 -16.91 0.94 8.00
N PRO A 89 -17.05 0.90 6.67
CA PRO A 89 -18.11 1.64 6.00
C PRO A 89 -19.48 1.18 6.52
N PRO A 90 -20.47 2.08 6.67
CA PRO A 90 -21.80 1.72 7.17
C PRO A 90 -22.39 0.57 6.37
N GLU A 91 -22.80 -0.51 7.05
CA GLU A 91 -23.59 -1.60 6.45
C GLU A 91 -24.98 -1.05 6.11
N GLU A 92 -25.10 -0.42 4.95
CA GLU A 92 -26.30 -0.22 4.12
C GLU A 92 -26.00 0.94 3.16
N SER A 93 -25.35 0.61 2.05
CA SER A 93 -25.51 1.37 0.81
C SER A 93 -25.27 0.42 -0.35
N PRO A 94 -26.17 0.36 -1.36
CA PRO A 94 -25.90 -0.37 -2.60
C PRO A 94 -24.53 0.11 -3.10
N PRO A 95 -23.70 -0.76 -3.70
CA PRO A 95 -22.27 -0.53 -3.83
C PRO A 95 -22.00 0.81 -4.50
N GLU A 96 -21.81 1.85 -3.69
CA GLU A 96 -21.77 3.22 -4.16
C GLU A 96 -20.37 3.40 -4.71
N LYS A 97 -20.33 3.32 -6.04
CA LYS A 97 -19.15 3.13 -6.86
C LYS A 97 -18.41 1.85 -6.47
N VAL A 98 -19.02 0.73 -6.87
CA VAL A 98 -18.26 -0.28 -7.62
C VAL A 98 -17.22 0.49 -8.42
N PHE A 99 -15.93 0.19 -8.26
CA PHE A 99 -14.98 0.56 -9.30
C PHE A 99 -15.59 -0.05 -10.56
N GLU A 100 -16.33 0.75 -11.32
CA GLU A 100 -16.42 0.60 -12.73
C GLU A 100 -14.95 0.73 -13.17
N PHE A 101 -14.23 -0.38 -13.10
CA PHE A 101 -13.63 -0.91 -14.29
C PHE A 101 -14.75 -0.91 -15.33
N LYS A 102 -15.08 0.27 -15.88
CA LYS A 102 -15.51 0.31 -17.26
C LYS A 102 -14.53 -0.61 -17.95
N LYS A 103 -15.03 -1.49 -18.79
CA LYS A 103 -14.25 -2.31 -19.72
C LYS A 103 -13.44 -1.42 -20.68
N ALA A 104 -12.74 -0.41 -20.19
CA ALA A 104 -11.59 0.14 -20.83
C ALA A 104 -10.54 -0.96 -20.70
N THR A 105 -10.29 -1.65 -21.80
CA THR A 105 -9.13 -2.52 -21.94
C THR A 105 -7.93 -1.74 -21.41
N PRO A 106 -7.22 -2.23 -20.37
CA PRO A 106 -6.02 -1.56 -19.89
C PRO A 106 -5.10 -1.32 -21.07
N SER A 107 -4.48 -0.12 -21.14
CA SER A 107 -3.43 0.12 -22.13
C SER A 107 -2.39 -1.00 -22.00
N GLU A 108 -2.00 -1.57 -23.13
CA GLU A 108 -1.17 -2.76 -23.14
C GLU A 108 0.12 -2.56 -23.95
N ILE A 109 1.19 -3.18 -23.47
CA ILE A 109 2.47 -3.23 -24.17
C ILE A 109 2.84 -4.68 -24.42
N ASN A 110 3.19 -4.99 -25.67
CA ASN A 110 3.70 -6.30 -26.06
C ASN A 110 5.22 -6.27 -26.17
N LEU A 111 5.88 -7.07 -25.35
CA LEU A 111 7.33 -7.19 -25.25
C LEU A 111 7.86 -8.47 -25.90
N ILE A 112 6.98 -9.36 -26.39
CA ILE A 112 7.41 -10.61 -27.03
C ILE A 112 8.22 -10.30 -28.29
N GLY A 113 9.37 -10.97 -28.42
CA GLY A 113 10.26 -10.83 -29.57
C GLY A 113 11.37 -9.79 -29.37
N PHE A 114 11.31 -8.98 -28.31
CA PHE A 114 12.41 -8.12 -27.91
C PHE A 114 13.44 -8.87 -27.07
N SER A 115 14.70 -8.41 -27.11
CA SER A 115 15.68 -8.80 -26.10
C SER A 115 15.27 -8.26 -24.73
N VAL A 116 15.84 -8.82 -23.66
CA VAL A 116 15.53 -8.40 -22.29
C VAL A 116 15.80 -6.90 -22.09
N GLU A 117 16.95 -6.41 -22.54
CA GLU A 117 17.36 -5.01 -22.36
C GLU A 117 16.44 -4.03 -23.11
N GLU A 118 16.10 -4.35 -24.36
CA GLU A 118 15.16 -3.54 -25.15
C GLU A 118 13.76 -3.53 -24.52
N ALA A 119 13.31 -4.69 -24.04
CA ALA A 119 11.99 -4.83 -23.44
C ALA A 119 11.87 -4.02 -22.15
N LEU A 120 12.89 -4.04 -21.28
CA LEU A 120 12.89 -3.25 -20.05
C LEU A 120 12.91 -1.75 -20.34
N THR A 121 13.72 -1.31 -21.31
CA THR A 121 13.76 0.10 -21.74
C THR A 121 12.39 0.56 -22.25
N LYS A 122 11.72 -0.26 -23.06
CA LYS A 122 10.37 0.03 -23.56
C LYS A 122 9.33 0.05 -22.45
N LEU A 123 9.43 -0.89 -21.52
CA LEU A 123 8.52 -0.98 -20.38
C LEU A 123 8.65 0.24 -19.46
N GLU A 124 9.87 0.70 -19.20
CA GLU A 124 10.13 1.90 -18.40
C GLU A 124 9.44 3.14 -18.99
N LEU A 125 9.69 3.42 -20.28
CA LEU A 125 9.07 4.54 -20.97
C LEU A 125 7.54 4.46 -20.95
N PHE A 126 7.00 3.26 -21.15
CA PHE A 126 5.56 3.03 -21.13
C PHE A 126 4.94 3.23 -19.75
N LEU A 127 5.63 2.84 -18.67
CA LEU A 127 5.18 3.10 -17.30
C LEU A 127 5.12 4.60 -17.01
N GLN A 128 6.15 5.36 -17.44
CA GLN A 128 6.19 6.81 -17.26
C GLN A 128 5.05 7.50 -18.01
N GLU A 129 4.83 7.13 -19.27
CA GLU A 129 3.73 7.66 -20.08
C GLU A 129 2.36 7.33 -19.45
N ALA A 130 2.16 6.06 -19.07
CA ALA A 130 0.92 5.62 -18.44
C ALA A 130 0.66 6.35 -17.12
N HIS A 131 1.69 6.57 -16.31
CA HIS A 131 1.60 7.34 -15.07
C HIS A 131 1.24 8.80 -15.36
N SER A 132 1.94 9.46 -16.30
CA SER A 132 1.65 10.85 -16.69
C SER A 132 0.25 11.03 -17.28
N MET A 133 -0.33 10.00 -17.89
CA MET A 133 -1.70 10.00 -18.39
C MET A 133 -2.74 9.72 -17.29
N GLY A 134 -2.31 9.47 -16.05
CA GLY A 134 -3.18 9.12 -14.93
C GLY A 134 -3.85 7.76 -15.10
N LEU A 135 -3.24 6.84 -15.85
CA LEU A 135 -3.78 5.49 -16.01
C LEU A 135 -3.67 4.73 -14.68
N LYS A 136 -4.77 4.11 -14.27
CA LYS A 136 -4.82 3.32 -13.03
C LYS A 136 -4.07 1.99 -13.14
N SER A 137 -4.03 1.42 -14.33
CA SER A 137 -3.43 0.11 -14.58
C SER A 137 -3.10 -0.10 -16.05
N ILE A 138 -2.09 -0.92 -16.29
CA ILE A 138 -1.68 -1.37 -17.62
C ILE A 138 -1.57 -2.90 -17.67
N LYS A 139 -1.51 -3.45 -18.89
CA LYS A 139 -1.19 -4.86 -19.13
C LYS A 139 0.14 -5.00 -19.85
N VAL A 140 1.02 -5.83 -19.32
CA VAL A 140 2.33 -6.11 -19.91
C VAL A 140 2.32 -7.54 -20.42
N ILE A 141 2.56 -7.72 -21.73
CA ILE A 141 2.63 -9.03 -22.38
C ILE A 141 4.11 -9.36 -22.57
N HIS A 142 4.66 -10.20 -21.68
CA HIS A 142 6.07 -10.60 -21.70
C HIS A 142 6.28 -12.06 -22.13
N GLY A 143 5.19 -12.80 -22.36
CA GLY A 143 5.26 -14.22 -22.67
C GLY A 143 5.78 -15.04 -21.47
N HIS A 144 6.43 -16.16 -21.74
CA HIS A 144 6.90 -17.08 -20.72
C HIS A 144 8.44 -17.11 -20.67
N GLY A 145 9.03 -17.59 -19.57
CA GLY A 145 10.47 -17.82 -19.47
C GLY A 145 11.28 -16.60 -18.98
N VAL A 146 12.43 -16.35 -19.61
CA VAL A 146 13.42 -15.37 -19.13
C VAL A 146 12.85 -13.95 -19.11
N LEU A 147 12.11 -13.57 -20.15
CA LEU A 147 11.56 -12.22 -20.26
C LEU A 147 10.51 -11.93 -19.17
N LYS A 148 9.67 -12.93 -18.84
CA LYS A 148 8.74 -12.84 -17.71
C LYS A 148 9.47 -12.49 -16.42
N LYS A 149 10.53 -13.22 -16.10
CA LYS A 149 11.28 -13.01 -14.86
C LYS A 149 11.89 -11.61 -14.81
N ALA A 150 12.58 -11.21 -15.88
CA ALA A 150 13.20 -9.88 -15.96
C ALA A 150 12.16 -8.75 -15.81
N VAL A 151 11.00 -8.88 -16.46
CA VAL A 151 9.91 -7.92 -16.36
C VAL A 151 9.33 -7.87 -14.94
N GLN A 152 9.06 -9.02 -14.31
CA GLN A 152 8.53 -9.06 -12.93
C GLN A 152 9.52 -8.48 -11.92
N ASP A 153 10.81 -8.76 -12.07
CA ASP A 153 11.87 -8.18 -11.23
C ASP A 153 11.91 -6.65 -11.41
N PHE A 154 11.89 -6.16 -12.65
CA PHE A 154 11.85 -4.73 -12.95
C PHE A 154 10.61 -4.04 -12.35
N LEU A 155 9.41 -4.61 -12.57
CA LEU A 155 8.16 -4.08 -12.03
C LEU A 155 8.16 -4.02 -10.49
N SER A 156 8.82 -4.97 -9.83
CA SER A 156 8.92 -5.00 -8.37
C SER A 156 9.89 -3.94 -7.82
N SER A 157 10.81 -3.47 -8.64
CA SER A 157 11.80 -2.43 -8.27
C SER A 157 11.34 -1.01 -8.58
N SER A 158 10.29 -0.85 -9.39
CA SER A 158 9.81 0.45 -9.84
C SER A 158 8.97 1.16 -8.78
N SER A 159 9.29 2.43 -8.48
CA SER A 159 8.52 3.27 -7.56
C SER A 159 7.14 3.69 -8.09
N ILE A 160 6.91 3.59 -9.40
CA ILE A 160 5.65 3.93 -10.07
C ILE A 160 4.64 2.78 -9.95
N VAL A 161 5.12 1.57 -9.66
CA VAL A 161 4.29 0.38 -9.57
C VAL A 161 3.89 0.17 -8.11
N ILE A 162 2.58 0.21 -7.85
CA ILE A 162 2.02 -0.12 -6.54
C ILE A 162 2.09 -1.63 -6.33
N PHE A 163 1.57 -2.37 -7.30
CA PHE A 163 1.62 -3.83 -7.31
C PHE A 163 1.42 -4.35 -8.72
N HIS A 164 1.86 -5.58 -8.95
CA HIS A 164 1.56 -6.33 -10.16
C HIS A 164 1.15 -7.75 -9.81
N ARG A 165 0.38 -8.37 -10.71
CA ARG A 165 -0.02 -9.76 -10.62
C ARG A 165 -0.02 -10.40 -11.99
N GLU A 166 0.05 -11.72 -12.03
CA GLU A 166 -0.21 -12.44 -13.26
C GLU A 166 -1.65 -12.22 -13.75
N GLY A 167 -1.81 -12.25 -15.07
CA GLY A 167 -3.12 -12.21 -15.71
C GLY A 167 -3.92 -13.47 -15.41
N TYR A 168 -5.23 -13.31 -15.23
CA TYR A 168 -6.16 -14.44 -15.23
C TYR A 168 -6.28 -15.05 -16.64
N PRO A 169 -6.85 -16.26 -16.81
CA PRO A 169 -6.98 -16.88 -18.12
C PRO A 169 -7.65 -16.00 -19.19
N LYS A 170 -8.63 -15.18 -18.80
CA LYS A 170 -9.30 -14.21 -19.70
C LYS A 170 -8.48 -12.96 -20.01
N GLU A 171 -7.35 -12.76 -19.32
CA GLU A 171 -6.45 -11.61 -19.42
C GLU A 171 -5.10 -11.98 -20.08
N GLY A 172 -4.96 -13.20 -20.61
CA GLY A 172 -3.72 -13.71 -21.22
C GLY A 172 -2.92 -14.66 -20.33
N GLY A 173 -3.39 -14.95 -19.12
CA GLY A 173 -2.80 -15.95 -18.23
C GLY A 173 -1.41 -15.56 -17.72
N SER A 174 -0.59 -16.57 -17.43
CA SER A 174 0.75 -16.41 -16.84
C SER A 174 1.78 -15.77 -17.77
N GLY A 175 1.42 -15.56 -19.04
CA GLY A 175 2.21 -14.82 -20.04
C GLY A 175 1.99 -13.30 -20.00
N THR A 176 1.10 -12.83 -19.14
CA THR A 176 0.80 -11.40 -18.95
C THR A 176 0.88 -11.01 -17.49
N SER A 177 1.19 -9.74 -17.25
CA SER A 177 1.14 -9.11 -15.94
C SER A 177 0.20 -7.91 -15.99
N LEU A 178 -0.71 -7.82 -15.02
CA LEU A 178 -1.52 -6.64 -14.75
C LEU A 178 -0.80 -5.80 -13.69
N VAL A 179 -0.51 -4.56 -14.04
CA VAL A 179 0.31 -3.64 -13.25
C VAL A 179 -0.54 -2.45 -12.87
N TYR A 180 -0.56 -2.13 -11.57
CA TYR A 180 -1.31 -1.01 -11.00
C TYR A 180 -0.33 0.11 -10.65
N LEU A 181 -0.64 1.32 -11.10
CA LEU A 181 0.28 2.46 -11.04
C LEU A 181 -0.11 3.41 -9.92
N THR A 182 0.90 4.07 -9.34
CA THR A 182 0.70 5.18 -8.42
C THR A 182 -0.15 6.26 -9.07
N LYS A 183 -0.93 6.96 -8.26
CA LYS A 183 -1.69 8.12 -8.71
C LYS A 183 -1.01 9.35 -8.13
N ASP A 184 -0.76 10.35 -8.96
CA ASP A 184 -0.41 11.71 -8.50
C ASP A 184 -1.52 12.31 -7.62
#